data_AF-A0A521G3V1-F1
#
_entry.id   AF-A0A521G3V1-F1
#
_cell.length_a   1.000
_cell.length_b   1.000
_cell.length_c   1.000
_cell.angle_alpha   90.00
_cell.angle_beta   90.00
_cell.angle_gamma   90.00
#
_symmetry.space_group_name_H-M   'P 1'
#
loop_
_entity.id
_entity.type
_entity.pdbx_description
1 polymer ?
#
loop_
_entity_poly.entity_id
_entity_poly.type
_entity_poly.pdbx_seq_one_letter_code
_entity_poly.pdbx_strand_id
1 'polypeptide(L)'
;MIERIEVVKGPSSALYGSDALAGVVNIITKDTPDKPSGKAGAAYGWYTVKEKVNSDGSISLPSDDGDYRSSKQAYASFGDRPIERFGYLVNYNYESAEDVSQSPLESLRHSLLAKMNLAAIAGAG
;
A
#
# COMPACT_ATOMS: atom_id res chain seq x y z
N MET A 1 6.24 1.84 -6.81
CA MET A 1 5.23 1.08 -7.56
C MET A 1 3.92 1.86 -7.55
N ILE A 2 3.45 2.33 -6.39
CA ILE A 2 2.50 3.45 -6.35
C ILE A 2 3.26 4.73 -6.74
N GLU A 3 2.62 5.56 -7.56
CA GLU A 3 3.09 6.90 -7.89
C GLU A 3 2.43 7.92 -6.97
N ARG A 4 1.10 7.85 -6.86
CA ARG A 4 0.33 8.67 -5.92
C ARG A 4 -0.98 7.99 -5.53
N ILE A 5 -1.56 8.47 -4.44
CA ILE A 5 -2.89 8.11 -3.96
C ILE A 5 -3.70 9.40 -3.90
N GLU A 6 -4.87 9.41 -4.52
CA GLU A 6 -5.80 10.54 -4.51
C GLU A 6 -7.04 10.14 -3.71
N VAL A 7 -7.54 11.06 -2.88
CA VAL A 7 -8.77 10.85 -2.11
C VAL A 7 -9.77 11.92 -2.48
N VAL A 8 -10.89 11.51 -3.09
CA VAL A 8 -12.02 12.37 -3.42
C VAL A 8 -13.09 12.15 -2.36
N LYS A 9 -13.51 13.21 -1.67
CA LYS A 9 -14.49 13.12 -0.56
C LYS A 9 -15.83 13.72 -0.97
N GLY A 10 -16.93 13.16 -0.45
CA GLY A 10 -18.26 13.76 -0.56
C GLY A 10 -18.87 13.75 -1.97
N PRO A 11 -19.88 14.57 -2.28
CA PRO A 11 -20.75 14.40 -3.45
C PRO A 11 -20.03 14.30 -4.80
N SER A 12 -18.86 14.92 -4.94
CA SER A 12 -18.04 14.87 -6.15
C SER A 12 -17.54 13.47 -6.51
N SER A 13 -17.50 12.54 -5.57
CA SER A 13 -17.13 11.14 -5.85
C SER A 13 -18.24 10.38 -6.60
N ALA A 14 -19.48 10.88 -6.67
CA ALA A 14 -20.55 10.28 -7.49
C ALA A 14 -20.18 10.16 -8.98
N LEU A 15 -19.23 10.98 -9.47
CA LEU A 15 -18.66 10.85 -10.82
C LEU A 15 -17.96 9.50 -11.06
N TYR A 16 -17.54 8.81 -9.99
CA TYR A 16 -16.92 7.49 -10.06
C TYR A 16 -17.93 6.34 -9.89
N GLY A 17 -19.22 6.64 -9.67
CA GLY A 17 -20.28 5.64 -9.57
C GLY A 17 -21.28 5.92 -8.45
N SER A 18 -22.44 5.26 -8.49
CA SER A 18 -23.51 5.43 -7.51
C SER A 18 -23.12 5.03 -6.08
N ASP A 19 -22.17 4.10 -5.94
CA ASP A 19 -21.74 3.55 -4.65
C ASP A 19 -20.66 4.41 -3.95
N ALA A 20 -20.24 5.50 -4.59
CA ALA A 20 -19.16 6.36 -4.13
C ALA A 20 -19.61 7.41 -3.09
N LEU A 21 -20.74 7.24 -2.40
CA LEU A 21 -21.39 8.29 -1.60
C LEU A 21 -20.50 8.94 -0.52
N ALA A 22 -19.61 8.19 0.12
CA ALA A 22 -18.69 8.72 1.14
C ALA A 22 -17.41 9.33 0.55
N GLY A 23 -16.98 8.83 -0.62
CA GLY A 23 -15.72 9.19 -1.26
C GLY A 23 -15.11 8.03 -2.04
N VAL A 24 -14.03 8.31 -2.78
CA VAL A 24 -13.24 7.34 -3.52
C VAL A 24 -11.76 7.53 -3.20
N VAL A 25 -11.07 6.41 -3.03
CA VAL A 25 -9.60 6.36 -2.99
C VAL A 25 -9.12 5.83 -4.33
N ASN A 26 -8.42 6.67 -5.09
CA ASN A 26 -7.84 6.30 -6.37
C ASN A 26 -6.33 6.03 -6.19
N ILE A 27 -5.88 4.85 -6.61
CA ILE A 27 -4.47 4.46 -6.53
C ILE A 27 -3.90 4.52 -7.93
N ILE A 28 -2.90 5.38 -8.11
CA ILE A 28 -2.25 5.57 -9.40
C ILE A 28 -0.88 4.92 -9.34
N THR A 29 -0.69 3.95 -10.22
CA THR A 29 0.53 3.16 -10.32
C THR A 29 1.53 3.84 -11.24
N LYS A 30 2.82 3.67 -10.95
CA LYS A 30 3.91 4.09 -11.82
C LYS A 30 3.76 3.45 -13.20
N ASP A 31 4.27 4.13 -14.23
CA ASP A 31 4.42 3.51 -15.54
C ASP A 31 5.50 2.43 -15.56
N THR A 32 5.40 1.56 -16.56
CA THR A 32 6.42 0.54 -16.81
C THR A 32 7.74 1.26 -17.13
N PRO A 33 8.88 0.84 -16.58
CA PRO A 33 10.14 1.54 -16.81
C PRO A 33 10.58 1.38 -18.27
N ASP A 34 11.30 2.36 -18.81
CA ASP A 34 11.77 2.35 -20.20
C ASP A 34 12.90 1.35 -20.46
N LYS A 35 13.56 0.89 -19.39
CA LYS A 35 14.69 -0.04 -19.40
C LYS A 35 14.54 -1.00 -18.21
N PRO A 36 15.27 -2.14 -18.18
CA PRO A 36 15.20 -3.07 -17.07
C PRO A 36 15.54 -2.37 -15.75
N SER A 37 14.64 -2.47 -14.78
CA SER A 37 14.73 -1.76 -13.51
C SER A 37 14.19 -2.63 -12.39
N GLY A 38 14.92 -2.68 -11.28
CA GLY A 38 14.49 -3.35 -10.07
C GLY A 38 14.67 -2.47 -8.84
N LYS A 39 13.80 -2.65 -7.84
CA LYS A 39 13.96 -2.09 -6.50
C LYS A 39 13.55 -3.13 -5.48
N ALA A 40 14.34 -3.29 -4.43
CA ALA A 40 13.96 -4.07 -3.27
C ALA A 40 14.32 -3.30 -2.01
N GLY A 41 13.64 -3.61 -0.92
CA GLY A 41 13.92 -3.02 0.38
C GLY A 41 13.30 -3.82 1.50
N ALA A 42 13.81 -3.63 2.70
CA ALA A 42 13.23 -4.16 3.91
C ALA A 42 13.26 -3.08 4.99
N ALA A 43 12.29 -3.15 5.90
CA ALA A 43 12.16 -2.28 7.05
C ALA A 43 11.80 -3.11 8.27
N TYR A 44 12.28 -2.66 9.43
CA TYR A 44 11.91 -3.19 10.73
C TYR A 44 11.68 -2.01 11.67
N GLY A 45 10.63 -2.07 12.46
CA GLY A 45 10.28 -1.03 13.42
C GLY A 45 9.68 -1.64 14.67
N TRP A 46 9.89 -0.97 15.80
CA TRP A 46 9.29 -1.37 17.07
C TRP A 46 8.82 -0.15 17.85
N TYR A 47 7.84 -0.35 18.72
CA TYR A 47 7.36 0.67 19.64
C TYR A 47 6.94 0.03 20.96
N THR A 48 6.98 0.80 22.04
CA THR A 48 6.49 0.37 23.36
C THR A 48 5.03 0.76 23.51
N VAL A 49 4.22 -0.17 23.98
CA VAL A 49 2.83 0.06 24.35
C VAL A 49 2.79 0.86 25.63
N LYS A 50 2.01 1.94 25.64
CA LYS A 50 1.86 2.80 26.82
C LYS A 50 0.40 3.13 27.06
N GLU A 51 0.07 3.31 28.33
CA GLU A 51 -1.18 3.90 28.78
C GLU A 51 -1.53 5.19 28.02
N LYS A 52 -2.83 5.39 27.80
CA LYS A 52 -3.36 6.60 27.16
C LYS A 52 -4.34 7.30 28.11
N VAL A 53 -4.11 8.58 28.36
CA VAL A 53 -5.08 9.48 28.99
C VAL A 53 -5.95 10.11 27.91
N ASN A 54 -7.26 9.94 28.01
CA ASN A 54 -8.22 10.49 27.07
C ASN A 54 -8.61 11.93 27.42
N SER A 55 -9.20 12.64 26.46
CA SER A 55 -9.61 14.04 26.64
C SER A 55 -10.68 14.26 27.71
N ASP A 56 -11.38 13.20 28.14
CA ASP A 56 -12.38 13.21 29.22
C ASP A 56 -11.77 12.92 30.61
N GLY A 57 -10.44 12.73 30.69
CA GLY A 57 -9.73 12.39 31.93
C GLY A 57 -9.72 10.90 32.27
N SER A 58 -10.34 10.04 31.46
CA SER A 58 -10.27 8.58 31.65
C SER A 58 -8.91 8.02 31.22
N ILE A 59 -8.47 6.93 31.87
CA ILE A 59 -7.23 6.21 31.51
C ILE A 59 -7.61 4.91 30.79
N SER A 60 -7.01 4.68 29.62
CA SER A 60 -7.10 3.42 28.88
C SER A 60 -5.79 2.65 29.03
N LEU A 61 -5.86 1.49 29.68
CA LEU A 61 -4.75 0.58 29.90
C LEU A 61 -4.91 -0.63 28.95
N PRO A 62 -4.04 -0.78 27.94
CA PRO A 62 -3.94 -2.01 27.16
C PRO A 62 -3.58 -3.19 28.07
N SER A 63 -4.02 -4.40 27.74
CA SER A 63 -3.69 -5.60 28.52
C SER A 63 -2.19 -5.95 28.51
N ASP A 64 -1.44 -5.37 27.59
CA ASP A 64 0.00 -5.53 27.35
C ASP A 64 0.77 -4.20 27.54
N ASP A 65 0.37 -3.36 28.50
CA ASP A 65 1.09 -2.13 28.83
C ASP A 65 2.56 -2.40 29.21
N GLY A 66 3.48 -1.63 28.63
CA GLY A 66 4.92 -1.80 28.80
C GLY A 66 5.58 -2.80 27.85
N ASP A 67 4.80 -3.62 27.13
CA ASP A 67 5.34 -4.57 26.14
C ASP A 67 5.83 -3.87 24.86
N TYR A 68 6.68 -4.55 24.11
CA TYR A 68 7.19 -4.09 22.82
C TYR A 68 6.42 -4.75 21.69
N ARG A 69 5.96 -3.94 20.73
CA ARG A 69 5.40 -4.44 19.48
C ARG A 69 6.35 -4.19 18.33
N SER A 70 6.42 -5.15 17.41
CA SER A 70 7.31 -5.10 16.27
C SER A 70 6.59 -5.21 14.93
N SER A 71 7.22 -4.67 13.89
CA SER A 71 6.75 -4.72 12.51
C SER A 71 7.94 -4.93 11.58
N LYS A 72 7.75 -5.77 10.55
CA LYS A 72 8.70 -6.12 9.51
C LYS A 72 8.01 -5.94 8.18
N GLN A 73 8.69 -5.32 7.23
CA GLN A 73 8.22 -5.22 5.86
C GLN A 73 9.37 -5.55 4.91
N ALA A 74 9.07 -6.26 3.84
CA ALA A 74 10.00 -6.48 2.74
C ALA A 74 9.25 -6.30 1.43
N TYR A 75 9.89 -5.70 0.44
CA TYR A 75 9.32 -5.57 -0.89
C TYR A 75 10.36 -5.78 -1.97
N ALA A 76 9.89 -6.23 -3.11
CA ALA A 76 10.66 -6.32 -4.34
C ALA A 76 9.79 -5.87 -5.50
N SER A 77 10.40 -5.21 -6.48
CA SER A 77 9.77 -4.85 -7.73
C SER A 77 10.75 -4.96 -8.86
N PHE A 78 10.23 -5.35 -10.01
CA PHE A 78 10.98 -5.47 -11.23
C PHE A 78 10.08 -5.10 -12.41
N GLY A 79 10.62 -4.38 -13.36
CA GLY A 79 9.92 -4.02 -14.58
C GLY A 79 10.89 -3.77 -15.70
N ASP A 80 10.38 -3.86 -16.92
CA ASP A 80 11.12 -3.60 -18.14
C ASP A 80 10.15 -3.22 -19.26
N ARG A 81 10.69 -2.61 -20.31
CA ARG A 81 10.04 -2.44 -21.60
C ARG A 81 10.94 -3.05 -22.68
N PRO A 82 10.90 -4.37 -22.87
CA PRO A 82 11.80 -5.06 -23.81
C PRO A 82 11.55 -4.65 -25.27
N ILE A 83 10.35 -4.16 -25.60
CA ILE A 83 10.00 -3.59 -26.91
C ILE A 83 9.12 -2.35 -26.69
N GLU A 84 9.20 -1.37 -27.59
CA GLU A 84 8.49 -0.08 -27.46
C GLU A 84 6.99 -0.21 -27.14
N ARG A 85 6.35 -1.23 -27.70
CA ARG A 85 4.92 -1.48 -27.52
C ARG A 85 4.56 -2.22 -26.24
N PHE A 86 5.49 -2.92 -25.59
CA PHE A 86 5.18 -3.82 -24.47
C PHE A 86 6.12 -3.57 -23.31
N GLY A 87 5.54 -3.19 -22.17
CA GLY A 87 6.24 -3.10 -20.91
C GLY A 87 5.48 -3.79 -19.79
N TYR A 88 6.21 -4.20 -18.77
CA TYR A 88 5.67 -4.79 -17.56
C TYR A 88 6.30 -4.19 -16.32
N LEU A 89 5.56 -4.21 -15.22
CA LEU A 89 6.04 -3.87 -13.89
C LEU A 89 5.34 -4.79 -12.89
N VAL A 90 6.12 -5.50 -12.09
CA VAL A 90 5.65 -6.38 -11.02
C VAL A 90 6.18 -5.86 -9.70
N ASN A 91 5.35 -5.89 -8.67
CA ASN A 91 5.73 -5.60 -7.31
C ASN A 91 5.11 -6.62 -6.36
N TYR A 92 5.94 -7.08 -5.43
CA TYR A 92 5.56 -7.92 -4.33
C TYR A 92 5.97 -7.24 -3.03
N ASN A 93 5.07 -7.25 -2.06
CA ASN A 93 5.32 -6.75 -0.71
C ASN A 93 4.81 -7.76 0.31
N TYR A 94 5.63 -7.96 1.34
CA TYR A 94 5.37 -8.78 2.49
C TYR A 94 5.47 -7.92 3.75
N GLU A 95 4.53 -8.10 4.66
CA GLU A 95 4.48 -7.38 5.92
C GLU A 95 4.06 -8.32 7.05
N SER A 96 4.76 -8.24 8.18
CA SER A 96 4.44 -8.92 9.43
C SER A 96 4.40 -7.85 10.50
N ALA A 97 3.31 -7.76 11.26
CA ALA A 97 3.23 -6.82 12.37
C ALA A 97 2.31 -7.37 13.45
N GLU A 98 2.60 -7.02 14.70
CA GLU A 98 1.70 -7.30 15.81
C GLU A 98 0.48 -6.35 15.76
N ASP A 99 -0.73 -6.90 15.86
CA ASP A 99 -1.98 -6.14 15.79
C ASP A 99 -2.16 -5.17 16.97
N VAL A 100 -2.95 -4.10 16.76
CA VAL A 100 -3.29 -3.07 17.76
C VAL A 100 -4.43 -3.48 18.69
N SER A 101 -4.81 -4.76 18.70
CA SER A 101 -5.87 -5.29 19.56
C SER A 101 -5.38 -5.50 21.00
N GLN A 102 -6.30 -5.62 21.96
CA GLN A 102 -5.97 -5.90 23.36
C GLN A 102 -5.34 -7.30 23.56
N SER A 103 -5.43 -8.18 22.57
CA SER A 103 -4.79 -9.50 22.56
C SER A 103 -4.08 -9.67 21.22
N PRO A 104 -2.89 -9.05 21.07
CA PRO A 104 -2.22 -8.93 19.78
C PRO A 104 -1.99 -10.31 19.15
N LEU A 105 -2.31 -10.41 17.87
CA LEU A 105 -1.95 -11.53 17.03
C LEU A 105 -1.00 -11.03 15.95
N GLU A 106 -0.10 -11.90 15.50
CA GLU A 106 0.75 -11.62 14.34
C GLU A 106 -0.12 -11.50 13.09
N SER A 107 -0.15 -10.31 12.49
CA SER A 107 -0.78 -10.03 11.20
C SER A 107 0.25 -10.25 10.10
N LEU A 108 0.01 -11.25 9.25
CA LEU A 108 0.81 -11.54 8.07
C LEU A 108 0.08 -11.09 6.81
N ARG A 109 0.68 -10.18 6.05
CA ARG A 109 0.11 -9.62 4.82
C ARG A 109 1.05 -9.82 3.66
N HIS A 110 0.48 -10.25 2.55
CA HIS A 110 1.15 -10.34 1.26
C HIS A 110 0.35 -9.54 0.25
N SER A 111 1.02 -8.72 -0.55
CA SER A 111 0.41 -8.01 -1.66
C SER A 111 1.23 -8.20 -2.93
N LEU A 112 0.51 -8.43 -4.02
CA LEU A 112 1.06 -8.56 -5.36
C LEU A 112 0.29 -7.62 -6.28
N LEU A 113 1.01 -6.86 -7.09
CA LEU A 113 0.40 -6.15 -8.20
C LEU A 113 1.33 -6.13 -9.39
N ALA A 114 0.70 -6.27 -10.54
CA ALA A 114 1.33 -6.25 -11.83
C ALA A 114 0.63 -5.21 -12.71
N LYS A 115 1.41 -4.49 -13.51
CA LYS A 115 0.94 -3.61 -14.57
C LYS A 115 1.57 -4.05 -15.89
N MET A 116 0.77 -4.04 -16.94
CA MET A 116 1.21 -4.31 -18.31
C MET A 116 0.73 -3.15 -19.19
N ASN A 117 1.63 -2.63 -20.01
CA ASN A 117 1.31 -1.61 -21.00
C ASN A 117 1.43 -2.23 -22.39
N LEU A 118 0.42 -2.01 -23.23
CA LEU A 118 0.42 -2.40 -24.64
C LEU A 118 0.06 -1.18 -25.51
N ALA A 119 0.97 -0.76 -26.39
CA ALA A 119 0.67 0.29 -27.37
C ALA A 119 -0.01 -0.31 -28.62
N ALA A 120 -0.98 0.40 -29.17
CA ALA A 120 -1.59 0.04 -30.45
C ALA A 120 -0.59 0.24 -31.60
N ILE A 121 -0.65 -0.64 -32.62
CA ILE A 121 0.05 -0.42 -33.88
C ILE A 121 -0.62 0.77 -34.54
N ALA A 122 0.10 1.88 -34.72
CA ALA A 122 -0.34 2.94 -35.62
C ALA A 122 -0.42 2.31 -37.02
N GLY A 123 -1.64 2.05 -37.49
CA GLY A 123 -1.87 1.58 -38.84
C GLY A 123 -1.29 2.61 -39.81
N ALA A 124 -0.41 2.15 -40.71
CA ALA A 124 0.00 2.91 -41.88
C ALA A 124 -1.27 3.25 -42.68
N GLY A 125 -1.61 4.54 -42.70
CA GLY A 125 -2.50 5.14 -43.69
C GLY A 125 -1.67 5.79 -44.78
#